data_AF-A0AAN8YHL1-F1
#
_entry.id   AF-A0AAN8YHL1-F1
#
_cell.length_a   1.000
_cell.length_b   1.000
_cell.length_c   1.000
_cell.angle_alpha   90.00
_cell.angle_beta   90.00
_cell.angle_gamma   90.00
#
_symmetry.space_group_name_H-M   'P 1'
#
loop_
_entity.id
_entity.type
_entity.pdbx_description
1 polymer ?
#
loop_
_entity_poly.entity_id
_entity_poly.type
_entity_poly.pdbx_seq_one_letter_code
_entity_poly.pdbx_strand_id
1 'polypeptide(L)'
;MTKMNLIFLIILSKLFLVSFGEPTDGFIEVALTDENFEIQKPYDNPLEKRYSFENGTHRVWVYADDKPYDPNSLTQPHTEIRIQGLDYWLGLWQFEGSVFVPNGT
;
A
#
# COMPACT_ATOMS: atom_id res chain seq x y z
N MET A 1 -41.95 -21.95 -24.97
CA MET A 1 -41.85 -20.97 -23.86
C MET A 1 -41.41 -21.74 -22.62
N THR A 2 -40.11 -21.78 -22.35
CA THR A 2 -39.53 -22.66 -21.33
C THR A 2 -39.86 -22.11 -19.95
N LYS A 3 -40.59 -22.86 -19.12
CA LYS A 3 -40.83 -22.51 -17.71
C LYS A 3 -39.52 -22.70 -16.95
N MET A 4 -38.83 -21.60 -16.68
CA MET A 4 -37.65 -21.60 -15.82
C MET A 4 -38.10 -21.90 -14.38
N ASN A 5 -37.54 -22.95 -13.79
CA ASN A 5 -37.94 -23.45 -12.48
C ASN A 5 -37.50 -22.47 -11.38
N LEU A 6 -38.40 -22.09 -10.47
CA LEU A 6 -38.13 -21.13 -9.40
C LEU A 6 -36.93 -21.53 -8.53
N ILE A 7 -36.75 -22.84 -8.32
CA ILE A 7 -35.59 -23.40 -7.60
C ILE A 7 -34.29 -23.10 -8.35
N PHE A 8 -34.31 -23.19 -9.69
CA PHE A 8 -33.15 -22.88 -10.53
C PHE A 8 -32.79 -21.39 -10.46
N LEU A 9 -33.80 -20.51 -10.41
CA LEU A 9 -33.60 -19.07 -10.26
C LEU A 9 -32.99 -18.72 -8.88
N ILE A 10 -33.44 -19.38 -7.80
CA ILE A 10 -32.91 -19.19 -6.45
C ILE A 10 -31.47 -19.71 -6.31
N ILE A 11 -31.13 -20.83 -6.97
CA ILE A 11 -29.76 -21.35 -6.97
C ILE A 11 -28.83 -20.42 -7.75
N LEU A 12 -29.28 -19.92 -8.92
CA LEU A 12 -28.50 -18.98 -9.73
C LEU A 12 -28.27 -17.65 -9.02
N SER A 13 -29.27 -17.13 -8.29
CA SER A 13 -29.11 -15.90 -7.49
C SER A 13 -28.17 -16.08 -6.30
N LYS A 14 -28.14 -17.27 -5.68
CA LYS A 14 -27.19 -17.58 -4.59
C LYS A 14 -25.77 -17.78 -5.10
N LEU A 15 -25.58 -18.35 -6.29
CA LEU A 15 -24.28 -18.46 -6.95
C LEU A 15 -23.71 -17.09 -7.35
N PHE A 16 -24.57 -16.10 -7.62
CA PHE A 16 -24.16 -14.71 -7.89
C PHE A 16 -23.76 -13.92 -6.65
N LEU A 17 -24.04 -14.44 -5.44
CA LEU A 17 -23.66 -13.84 -4.15
C LEU A 17 -22.38 -14.46 -3.59
N VAL A 18 -21.44 -14.83 -4.45
CA VAL A 18 -20.05 -14.99 -4.00
C VAL A 18 -19.53 -13.57 -3.78
N SER A 19 -19.76 -13.05 -2.57
CA SER A 19 -19.03 -11.89 -2.07
C SER A 19 -17.56 -12.31 -2.06
N PHE A 20 -16.73 -11.61 -2.82
CA PHE A 20 -15.32 -11.54 -2.44
C PHE A 20 -15.32 -10.93 -1.04
N GLY A 21 -14.61 -11.57 -0.10
CA GLY A 21 -14.42 -10.98 1.22
C GLY A 21 -13.79 -9.60 1.07
N GLU A 22 -14.06 -8.69 2.01
CA GLU A 22 -13.28 -7.46 2.07
C GLU A 22 -11.80 -7.83 2.16
N PRO A 23 -10.87 -7.09 1.53
CA PRO A 23 -9.45 -7.45 1.57
C PRO A 23 -8.94 -7.68 3.00
N THR A 24 -9.53 -7.02 3.99
CA THR A 24 -9.18 -7.08 5.41
C THR A 24 -9.89 -8.20 6.19
N ASP A 25 -10.70 -9.04 5.54
CA ASP A 25 -11.38 -10.17 6.19
C ASP A 25 -10.36 -11.12 6.85
N GLY A 26 -10.54 -11.34 8.16
CA GLY A 26 -9.64 -12.18 8.96
C GLY A 26 -8.48 -11.44 9.62
N PHE A 27 -8.34 -10.14 9.39
CA PHE A 27 -7.35 -9.28 10.07
C PHE A 27 -7.99 -8.46 11.20
N ILE A 28 -7.17 -8.08 12.18
CA ILE A 28 -7.52 -7.13 13.25
C ILE A 28 -6.74 -5.85 12.98
N GLU A 29 -7.42 -4.70 13.03
CA GLU A 29 -6.78 -3.40 12.84
C GLU A 29 -5.75 -3.13 13.94
N VAL A 30 -4.56 -2.71 13.52
CA VAL A 30 -3.47 -2.27 14.40
C VAL A 30 -3.03 -0.89 13.94
N ALA A 31 -3.01 0.07 14.86
CA ALA A 31 -2.60 1.43 14.56
C ALA A 31 -1.10 1.50 14.29
N LEU A 32 -0.71 2.20 13.22
CA LEU A 32 0.67 2.60 12.97
C LEU A 32 0.96 3.91 13.73
N THR A 33 2.13 3.99 14.35
CA THR A 33 2.66 5.21 14.96
C THR A 33 3.85 5.74 14.17
N ASP A 34 4.29 6.96 14.47
CA ASP A 34 5.49 7.55 13.86
C ASP A 34 6.74 6.66 14.02
N GLU A 35 6.81 5.87 15.10
CA GLU A 35 7.90 4.93 15.36
C GLU A 35 7.93 3.75 14.38
N ASN A 36 6.80 3.44 13.73
CA ASN A 36 6.73 2.41 12.71
C ASN A 36 7.27 2.89 11.36
N PHE A 37 7.44 4.20 11.14
CA PHE A 37 7.81 4.72 9.83
C PHE A 37 9.30 5.08 9.76
N GLU A 38 10.07 4.29 9.01
CA GLU A 38 11.42 4.67 8.60
C GLU A 38 11.36 5.33 7.21
N ILE A 39 11.83 6.58 7.12
CA ILE A 39 11.93 7.27 5.83
C ILE A 39 13.32 7.04 5.24
N GLN A 40 13.37 6.35 4.12
CA GLN A 40 14.60 6.17 3.35
C GLN A 40 14.67 7.22 2.24
N LYS A 41 15.84 7.83 2.09
CA LYS A 41 16.14 8.92 1.17
C LYS A 41 17.48 8.67 0.47
N PRO A 42 17.79 9.36 -0.64
CA PRO A 42 19.13 9.34 -1.21
C PRO A 42 20.21 9.66 -0.16
N TYR A 43 21.33 8.92 -0.17
CA TYR A 43 22.37 9.06 0.85
C TYR A 43 22.98 10.47 0.91
N ASP A 44 22.99 11.18 -0.22
CA ASP A 44 23.64 12.49 -0.40
C ASP A 44 22.71 13.70 -0.30
N ASN A 45 21.40 13.48 -0.17
CA ASN A 45 20.42 14.55 -0.03
C ASN A 45 19.87 14.61 1.39
N PRO A 46 19.60 15.80 1.95
CA PRO A 46 18.88 15.91 3.22
C PRO A 46 17.40 15.51 3.06
N LEU A 47 16.74 15.15 4.18
CA LEU A 47 15.40 14.55 4.17
C LEU A 47 14.33 15.49 3.61
N GLU A 48 14.35 16.74 4.05
CA GLU A 48 13.41 17.80 3.66
C GLU A 48 13.41 18.09 2.15
N LYS A 49 14.43 17.64 1.42
CA LYS A 49 14.47 17.76 -0.04
C LYS A 49 13.69 16.66 -0.76
N ARG A 50 13.27 15.58 -0.10
CA ARG A 50 12.58 14.43 -0.74
C ARG A 50 11.34 13.97 0.02
N TYR A 51 11.16 14.43 1.24
CA TYR A 51 10.06 14.03 2.12
C TYR A 51 9.48 15.22 2.88
N SER A 52 8.16 15.18 3.10
CA SER A 52 7.47 16.03 4.07
C SER A 52 6.28 15.29 4.69
N PHE A 53 5.90 15.69 5.90
CA PHE A 53 4.69 15.22 6.57
C PHE A 53 3.88 16.42 7.04
N GLU A 54 2.69 16.59 6.45
CA GLU A 54 1.81 17.73 6.72
C GLU A 54 0.37 17.25 6.76
N ASN A 55 -0.37 17.62 7.82
CA ASN A 55 -1.80 17.33 7.97
C ASN A 55 -2.16 15.83 7.76
N GLY A 56 -1.34 14.92 8.27
CA GLY A 56 -1.54 13.47 8.13
C GLY A 56 -1.19 12.90 6.74
N THR A 57 -0.63 13.71 5.84
CA THR A 57 -0.20 13.26 4.51
C THR A 57 1.32 13.17 4.44
N HIS A 58 1.82 11.96 4.18
CA HIS A 58 3.22 11.78 3.81
C HIS A 58 3.38 12.08 2.32
N ARG A 59 4.35 12.94 1.97
CA ARG A 59 4.68 13.25 0.58
C ARG A 59 6.13 12.85 0.33
N VAL A 60 6.32 12.02 -0.69
CA VAL A 60 7.63 11.64 -1.21
C VAL A 60 7.73 12.09 -2.66
N TRP A 61 8.91 12.49 -3.10
CA TRP A 61 9.20 12.74 -4.50
C TRP A 61 10.61 12.29 -4.82
N VAL A 62 10.78 11.76 -6.03
CA VAL A 62 12.02 11.15 -6.51
C VAL A 62 12.35 11.77 -7.85
N TYR A 63 13.61 12.15 -8.04
CA TYR A 63 14.10 12.63 -9.33
C TYR A 63 15.00 11.57 -9.99
N ALA A 64 15.05 11.60 -11.32
CA ALA A 64 15.82 10.63 -12.09
C ALA A 64 17.34 10.68 -11.81
N ASP A 65 17.85 11.82 -11.34
CA ASP A 65 19.25 12.07 -11.01
C ASP A 65 19.60 11.89 -9.52
N ASP A 66 18.62 11.50 -8.70
CA ASP A 66 18.86 11.16 -7.30
C ASP A 66 19.85 9.99 -7.16
N LYS A 67 20.35 9.80 -5.94
CA LYS A 67 21.17 8.64 -5.59
C LYS A 67 20.36 7.55 -4.90
N PRO A 68 20.87 6.31 -4.89
CA PRO A 68 20.27 5.24 -4.07
C PRO A 68 20.27 5.59 -2.57
N TYR A 69 19.54 4.80 -1.79
CA TYR A 69 19.55 4.90 -0.33
C TYR A 69 20.93 4.63 0.29
N ASP A 70 21.69 3.65 -0.24
CA ASP A 70 23.03 3.29 0.21
C ASP A 70 24.06 3.59 -0.89
N PRO A 71 25.24 4.16 -0.56
CA PRO A 71 26.28 4.48 -1.54
C PRO A 71 26.86 3.27 -2.30
N ASN A 72 26.67 2.06 -1.78
CA ASN A 72 27.09 0.81 -2.39
C ASN A 72 25.93 0.08 -3.10
N SER A 73 24.72 0.64 -3.08
CA SER A 73 23.58 0.02 -3.75
C SER A 73 23.65 0.21 -5.26
N LEU A 74 23.26 -0.83 -5.99
CA LEU A 74 23.08 -0.81 -7.45
C LEU A 74 21.64 -0.51 -7.87
N THR A 75 20.75 -0.24 -6.90
CA THR A 75 19.35 0.07 -7.18
C THR A 75 19.19 1.45 -7.80
N GLN A 76 18.06 1.68 -8.46
CA GLN A 76 17.69 3.02 -8.93
C GLN A 76 17.36 3.95 -7.75
N PRO A 77 17.29 5.27 -8.01
CA PRO A 77 16.96 6.24 -6.98
C PRO A 77 15.54 6.02 -6.46
N HIS A 78 15.37 6.16 -5.15
CA HIS A 78 14.08 6.03 -4.49
C HIS A 78 14.06 6.88 -3.22
N THR A 79 12.84 7.24 -2.83
CA THR A 79 12.51 7.74 -1.50
C THR A 79 11.29 6.93 -1.08
N GLU A 80 11.39 6.24 0.04
CA GLU A 80 10.38 5.28 0.47
C GLU A 80 10.05 5.44 1.96
N ILE A 81 8.86 4.99 2.31
CA ILE A 81 8.41 4.85 3.69
C ILE A 81 8.42 3.35 3.96
N ARG A 82 9.36 2.91 4.80
CA ARG A 82 9.42 1.53 5.27
C ARG A 82 8.66 1.42 6.59
N ILE A 83 7.75 0.46 6.67
CA ILE A 83 7.06 0.11 7.91
C ILE A 83 7.92 -0.88 8.68
N GLN A 84 8.32 -0.53 9.91
CA GLN A 84 9.11 -1.34 10.82
C GLN A 84 8.28 -1.85 12.00
N GLY A 85 8.67 -3.02 12.54
CA GLY A 85 8.03 -3.61 13.72
C GLY A 85 6.76 -4.41 13.42
N LEU A 86 6.25 -4.30 12.19
CA LEU A 86 5.16 -5.09 11.62
C LEU A 86 5.57 -5.65 10.25
N ASP A 87 6.85 -6.01 10.08
CA ASP A 87 7.40 -6.47 8.80
C ASP A 87 6.65 -7.69 8.23
N TYR A 88 6.40 -7.66 6.92
CA TYR A 88 5.73 -8.76 6.22
C TYR A 88 6.63 -10.00 6.17
N TRP A 89 6.31 -11.03 6.95
CA TRP A 89 7.08 -12.28 7.00
C TRP A 89 6.31 -13.49 6.41
N LEU A 90 5.04 -13.68 6.78
CA LEU A 90 4.24 -14.87 6.40
C LEU A 90 2.76 -14.56 6.11
N GLY A 91 2.44 -13.35 5.65
CA GLY A 91 1.03 -12.95 5.43
C GLY A 91 0.26 -12.64 6.72
N LEU A 92 0.96 -12.44 7.83
CA LEU A 92 0.37 -12.05 9.12
C LEU A 92 -0.12 -10.60 9.14
N TRP A 93 0.48 -9.74 8.30
CA TRP A 93 0.20 -8.32 8.24
C TRP A 93 -0.36 -7.96 6.87
N GLN A 94 -1.35 -7.08 6.86
CA GLN A 94 -1.88 -6.42 5.68
C GLN A 94 -1.91 -4.92 5.94
N PHE A 95 -1.56 -4.14 4.93
CA PHE A 95 -1.58 -2.69 4.98
C PHE A 95 -2.61 -2.16 3.99
N GLU A 96 -3.39 -1.18 4.43
CA GLU A 96 -4.31 -0.42 3.59
C GLU A 96 -3.91 1.05 3.64
N GLY A 97 -4.02 1.74 2.51
CA GLY A 97 -3.69 3.15 2.42
C GLY A 97 -4.15 3.77 1.10
N SER A 98 -4.41 5.07 1.13
CA SER A 98 -4.71 5.85 -0.07
C SER A 98 -3.43 6.49 -0.59
N VAL A 99 -3.13 6.28 -1.88
CA VAL A 99 -1.97 6.85 -2.56
C VAL A 99 -2.43 7.67 -3.75
N PHE A 100 -1.82 8.83 -3.96
CA PHE A 100 -2.08 9.71 -5.10
C PHE A 100 -0.77 10.08 -5.79
N VAL A 101 -0.75 9.93 -7.12
CA VAL A 101 0.37 10.36 -7.97
C VAL A 101 -0.12 11.50 -8.85
N PRO A 102 0.47 12.71 -8.76
CA PRO A 102 0.13 13.83 -9.63
C PRO A 102 0.30 13.49 -11.12
N ASN A 103 -0.50 14.10 -11.98
CA ASN A 103 -0.33 13.94 -13.41
C ASN A 103 0.93 14.67 -13.90
N GLY A 104 1.68 14.07 -14.83
CA GLY A 104 2.91 14.65 -15.39
C GLY A 104 4.15 14.51 -14.50
N THR A 105 4.10 13.61 -13.52
CA THR A 105 5.29 13.18 -12.75
C THR A 105 6.14 12.22 -13.58
#